data_AF-A0A920JML8-F1
#
_entry.id   AF-A0A920JML8-F1
#
_cell.length_a   1.000
_cell.length_b   1.000
_cell.length_c   1.000
_cell.angle_alpha   90.00
_cell.angle_beta   90.00
_cell.angle_gamma   90.00
#
_symmetry.space_group_name_H-M   'P 1'
#
loop_
_entity.id
_entity.type
_entity.pdbx_description
1 polymer ?
#
loop_
_entity_poly.entity_id
_entity_poly.type
_entity_poly.pdbx_seq_one_letter_code
_entity_poly.pdbx_strand_id
1 'polypeptide(L)'
;MASIVLSVAFLLIGLPSPIALGVSAGILSQLIPVVGTFLGGLVPFIASISLGTTTIFSTILVLLIYQVIENYFISPRVTKSTMEIHPAIAVFSTLFGAYTLGGVGAILALPVAATVQGVLGTIISNRK
;
A
#
# COMPACT_ATOMS: atom_id res chain seq x y z
N MET A 1 1.50 11.02 1.36
CA MET A 1 2.84 11.17 0.75
C MET A 1 2.92 10.45 -0.59
N ALA A 2 2.47 9.20 -0.67
CA ALA A 2 2.37 8.41 -1.91
C ALA A 2 1.78 9.20 -3.10
N SER A 3 0.63 9.85 -2.90
CA SER A 3 -0.05 10.59 -3.97
C SER A 3 0.78 11.72 -4.57
N ILE A 4 1.57 12.42 -3.76
CA ILE A 4 2.39 13.56 -4.20
C ILE A 4 3.59 13.04 -4.99
N VAL A 5 4.27 12.01 -4.46
CA VAL A 5 5.45 11.40 -5.09
C VAL A 5 5.09 10.78 -6.44
N LEU A 6 4.00 10.01 -6.51
CA LEU A 6 3.53 9.39 -7.75
C LEU A 6 3.04 10.44 -8.76
N SER A 7 2.34 11.48 -8.32
CA SER A 7 1.91 12.57 -9.22
C SER A 7 3.10 13.27 -9.88
N VAL A 8 4.16 13.57 -9.11
CA VAL A 8 5.38 14.20 -9.64
C VAL A 8 6.11 13.24 -10.59
N ALA A 9 6.21 11.96 -10.25
CA ALA A 9 6.86 10.98 -11.11
C ALA A 9 6.11 10.76 -12.43
N PHE A 10 4.78 10.72 -12.40
CA PHE A 10 3.95 10.61 -13.61
C PHE A 10 3.97 11.87 -14.47
N LEU A 11 4.18 13.05 -13.85
CA LEU A 11 4.35 14.31 -14.56
C LEU A 11 5.66 14.30 -15.35
N LEU A 12 6.74 13.78 -14.76
CA LEU A 12 8.03 13.61 -15.45
C LEU A 12 7.98 12.60 -16.60
N ILE A 13 7.11 11.59 -16.50
CA ILE A 13 6.90 10.59 -17.58
C ILE A 13 6.01 11.14 -18.70
N GLY A 14 5.23 12.20 -18.44
CA GLY A 14 4.29 12.78 -19.41
C GLY A 14 2.98 11.98 -19.54
N LEU A 15 2.55 11.29 -18.48
CA LEU A 15 1.27 10.57 -18.48
C LEU A 15 0.08 11.55 -18.60
N PRO A 16 -1.03 11.14 -19.24
CA PRO A 16 -2.26 11.91 -19.22
C PRO A 16 -2.78 12.01 -17.78
N SER A 17 -3.10 13.23 -17.35
CA SER A 17 -3.61 13.50 -15.99
C SER A 17 -2.74 12.94 -14.85
N PRO A 18 -1.48 13.39 -14.71
CA PRO A 18 -0.54 12.87 -13.71
C PRO A 18 -1.05 12.98 -12.27
N ILE A 19 -1.75 14.07 -11.98
CA ILE A 19 -2.29 14.37 -10.65
C ILE A 19 -3.43 13.41 -10.31
N ALA A 20 -4.34 13.15 -11.25
CA ALA A 20 -5.44 12.21 -11.00
C ALA A 20 -4.91 10.78 -10.79
N LEU A 21 -3.96 10.34 -11.62
CA LEU A 21 -3.34 9.03 -11.52
C LEU A 21 -2.54 8.85 -10.24
N GLY A 22 -1.76 9.87 -9.84
CA GLY A 22 -1.01 9.84 -8.59
C GLY A 22 -1.92 9.84 -7.37
N VAL A 23 -3.00 10.64 -7.38
CA VAL A 23 -4.00 10.65 -6.30
C VAL A 23 -4.72 9.31 -6.19
N SER A 24 -5.20 8.74 -7.30
CA SER A 24 -5.88 7.43 -7.27
C SER A 24 -4.95 6.32 -6.81
N ALA A 25 -3.71 6.28 -7.33
CA ALA A 25 -2.73 5.26 -6.96
C ALA A 25 -2.33 5.37 -5.48
N GLY A 26 -2.12 6.60 -4.99
CA GLY A 26 -1.76 6.84 -3.60
C GLY A 26 -2.88 6.49 -2.62
N ILE A 27 -4.14 6.82 -2.93
CA ILE A 27 -5.29 6.47 -2.08
C ILE A 27 -5.46 4.95 -2.04
N LEU A 28 -5.46 4.28 -3.21
CA LEU A 28 -5.62 2.83 -3.27
C LEU A 28 -4.49 2.09 -2.54
N SER A 29 -3.25 2.58 -2.64
CA SER A 29 -2.10 2.03 -1.91
C SER A 29 -2.24 2.11 -0.40
N GLN A 30 -2.92 3.13 0.11
CA GLN A 30 -3.10 3.35 1.54
C GLN A 30 -4.28 2.59 2.14
N LEU A 31 -5.27 2.22 1.33
CA LEU A 31 -6.49 1.56 1.82
C LEU A 31 -6.30 0.07 2.09
N ILE A 32 -5.40 -0.61 1.37
CA ILE A 32 -5.20 -2.05 1.50
C ILE A 32 -3.70 -2.36 1.55
N PRO A 33 -3.17 -2.83 2.69
CA PRO A 33 -1.75 -3.14 2.82
C PRO A 33 -1.34 -4.23 1.81
N VAL A 34 -0.20 -4.04 1.14
CA VAL A 34 0.33 -4.92 0.08
C VAL A 34 -0.52 -4.93 -1.20
N VAL A 35 -1.81 -5.26 -1.12
CA VAL A 35 -2.71 -5.40 -2.28
C VAL A 35 -3.06 -4.03 -2.90
N GLY A 36 -3.21 -3.01 -2.07
CA GLY A 36 -3.57 -1.67 -2.49
C GLY A 36 -2.53 -1.04 -3.40
N THR A 37 -1.25 -1.37 -3.24
CA THR A 37 -0.21 -0.84 -4.14
C THR A 37 -0.18 -1.55 -5.48
N PHE A 38 -0.51 -2.85 -5.52
CA PHE A 38 -0.74 -3.56 -6.78
C PHE A 38 -1.97 -3.01 -7.53
N LEU A 39 -3.07 -2.80 -6.80
CA LEU A 39 -4.30 -2.22 -7.37
C LEU A 39 -4.12 -0.74 -7.76
N GLY A 40 -3.41 0.02 -6.95
CA GLY A 40 -3.09 1.42 -7.19
C GLY A 40 -2.14 1.62 -8.37
N GLY A 41 -1.20 0.70 -8.58
CA GLY A 41 -0.29 0.70 -9.73
C GLY A 41 -0.92 0.26 -11.05
N LEU A 42 -2.03 -0.49 -11.00
CA LEU A 42 -2.74 -0.93 -12.21
C LEU A 42 -3.32 0.24 -13.02
N VAL A 43 -3.86 1.26 -12.35
CA VAL A 43 -4.47 2.42 -13.00
C VAL A 43 -3.47 3.21 -13.86
N PRO A 44 -2.31 3.67 -13.32
CA PRO A 44 -1.29 4.35 -14.13
C PRO A 44 -0.64 3.43 -15.16
N PHE A 45 -0.53 2.12 -14.88
CA PHE A 45 -0.04 1.15 -15.86
C PHE A 45 -0.95 1.10 -17.10
N ILE A 46 -2.27 0.99 -16.92
CA ILE A 46 -3.23 0.98 -18.04
C ILE A 46 -3.16 2.31 -18.81
N ALA A 47 -3.07 3.45 -18.11
CA ALA A 47 -2.93 4.76 -18.74
C ALA A 47 -1.63 4.90 -19.55
N SER A 48 -0.56 4.22 -19.15
CA SER A 48 0.73 4.25 -19.86
C SER A 48 0.71 3.50 -21.20
N ILE A 49 -0.21 2.52 -21.37
CA ILE A 49 -0.35 1.73 -22.60
C ILE A 49 -0.73 2.61 -23.78
N SER A 50 -1.58 3.61 -23.56
CA SER A 50 -2.04 4.54 -24.59
C SER A 50 -0.94 5.46 -25.15
N LEU A 51 0.22 5.53 -24.49
CA LEU A 51 1.34 6.42 -24.86
C LEU A 51 2.53 5.68 -25.52
N GLY A 52 2.51 4.35 -25.54
CA GLY A 52 3.52 3.51 -26.21
C GLY A 52 4.47 2.76 -25.28
N THR A 53 5.34 1.94 -25.88
CA THR A 53 6.19 0.97 -25.15
C THR A 53 7.17 1.64 -24.17
N THR A 54 7.74 2.77 -24.54
CA THR A 54 8.70 3.50 -23.69
C THR A 54 8.08 4.00 -22.39
N THR A 55 6.87 4.57 -22.45
CA THR A 55 6.15 5.07 -21.27
C THR A 55 5.68 3.95 -20.35
N ILE A 56 5.37 2.77 -20.90
CA ILE A 56 5.04 1.57 -20.11
C ILE A 56 6.23 1.17 -19.24
N PHE A 57 7.42 1.02 -19.84
CA PHE A 57 8.62 0.64 -19.09
C PHE A 57 9.00 1.68 -18.03
N SER A 58 8.93 2.97 -18.35
CA SER A 58 9.18 4.04 -17.39
C SER A 58 8.18 4.03 -16.23
N THR A 59 6.91 3.79 -16.50
CA THR A 59 5.85 3.74 -15.47
C THR A 59 6.04 2.55 -14.53
N ILE A 60 6.31 1.35 -15.07
CA ILE A 60 6.62 0.16 -14.26
C ILE A 60 7.85 0.40 -13.39
N LEU A 61 8.90 0.99 -13.96
CA LEU A 61 10.15 1.24 -13.25
C LEU A 61 9.95 2.22 -12.09
N VAL A 62 9.18 3.29 -12.30
CA VAL A 62 8.79 4.22 -11.22
C VAL A 62 7.96 3.53 -10.15
N LEU A 63 6.97 2.73 -10.54
CA LEU A 63 6.13 1.98 -9.59
C LEU A 63 6.97 1.00 -8.76
N LEU A 64 7.91 0.29 -9.37
CA LEU A 64 8.82 -0.63 -8.68
C LEU A 64 9.77 0.09 -7.73
N ILE A 65 10.41 1.17 -8.17
CA ILE A 65 11.32 1.96 -7.31
C ILE A 65 10.54 2.51 -6.11
N TYR A 66 9.35 3.06 -6.37
CA TYR A 66 8.48 3.56 -5.31
C TYR A 66 8.07 2.45 -4.34
N GLN A 67 7.70 1.27 -4.84
CA GLN A 67 7.38 0.08 -4.03
C GLN A 67 8.55 -0.37 -3.15
N VAL A 68 9.77 -0.37 -3.68
CA VAL A 68 10.97 -0.75 -2.92
C VAL A 68 11.26 0.28 -1.83
N ILE A 69 11.21 1.57 -2.15
CA ILE A 69 11.40 2.65 -1.17
C ILE A 69 10.36 2.55 -0.06
N GLU A 70 9.09 2.36 -0.40
CA GLU A 70 8.03 2.24 0.59
C GLU A 70 8.23 1.02 1.50
N ASN A 71 8.54 -0.14 0.94
CA ASN A 71 8.72 -1.37 1.72
C ASN A 71 10.01 -1.39 2.56
N TYR A 72 11.12 -0.82 2.08
CA TYR A 72 12.42 -0.90 2.76
C TYR A 72 12.74 0.33 3.62
N PHE A 73 12.21 1.51 3.31
CA PHE A 73 12.54 2.73 4.05
C PHE A 73 11.38 3.29 4.87
N ILE A 74 10.14 3.19 4.35
CA ILE A 74 8.97 3.81 4.98
C ILE A 74 8.32 2.83 5.96
N SER A 75 8.01 1.61 5.51
CA SER A 75 7.43 0.54 6.34
C SER A 75 8.20 0.31 7.65
N PRO A 76 9.54 0.12 7.69
CA PRO A 76 10.24 -0.10 8.95
C PRO A 76 10.35 1.15 9.83
N ARG A 77 10.18 2.35 9.28
CA ARG A 77 10.17 3.60 10.07
C ARG A 77 8.82 3.85 10.73
N VAL A 78 7.73 3.48 10.07
CA VAL A 78 6.37 3.54 10.63
C VAL A 78 6.15 2.39 11.62
N THR A 79 6.72 1.22 11.36
CA THR A 79 6.65 0.02 12.21
C THR A 79 7.86 -0.11 13.14
N LYS A 80 8.49 1.00 13.53
CA LYS A 80 9.58 0.99 14.52
C LYS A 80 8.97 0.93 15.92
N SER A 81 9.03 -0.27 16.49
CA SER A 81 8.54 -0.68 17.82
C SER A 81 7.05 -1.04 17.86
N THR A 82 6.74 -2.33 17.72
CA THR A 82 6.41 -3.18 18.88
C THR A 82 5.80 -4.54 18.48
N MET A 83 5.34 -4.76 17.25
CA MET A 83 4.88 -6.12 16.88
C MET A 83 5.22 -6.50 15.45
N GLU A 84 5.94 -7.61 15.31
CA GLU A 84 6.10 -8.36 14.08
C GLU A 84 4.74 -8.95 13.68
N ILE A 85 3.85 -8.11 13.14
CA ILE A 85 2.63 -8.62 12.51
C ILE A 85 3.06 -9.31 11.23
N HIS A 86 2.93 -10.64 11.19
CA HIS A 86 3.25 -11.42 10.02
C HIS A 86 2.44 -10.86 8.83
N PRO A 87 3.04 -10.57 7.65
CA PRO A 87 2.36 -9.92 6.52
C PRO A 87 1.06 -10.62 6.11
N ALA A 88 1.02 -11.95 6.24
CA ALA A 88 -0.20 -12.73 6.03
C ALA A 88 -1.36 -12.28 6.93
N ILE A 89 -1.11 -12.04 8.22
CA ILE A 89 -2.14 -11.63 9.20
C ILE A 89 -2.72 -10.27 8.82
N ALA A 90 -1.86 -9.34 8.38
CA ALA A 90 -2.31 -8.02 7.92
C ALA A 90 -3.23 -8.12 6.70
N VAL A 91 -2.86 -8.93 5.71
CA VAL A 91 -3.68 -9.16 4.50
C VAL A 91 -5.00 -9.85 4.84
N PHE A 92 -4.96 -10.94 5.60
CA PHE A 92 -6.16 -11.69 6.00
C PHE A 92 -7.09 -10.85 6.87
N SER A 93 -6.55 -10.09 7.81
CA SER A 93 -7.36 -9.18 8.64
C SER A 93 -8.02 -8.10 7.78
N THR A 94 -7.29 -7.51 6.84
CA THR A 94 -7.85 -6.48 5.95
C THR A 94 -8.98 -7.02 5.07
N LEU A 95 -8.80 -8.21 4.50
CA LEU A 95 -9.84 -8.90 3.72
C LEU A 95 -11.06 -9.25 4.59
N PHE A 96 -10.83 -9.72 5.82
CA PHE A 96 -11.90 -10.07 6.75
C PHE A 96 -12.69 -8.83 7.23
N GLY A 97 -11.99 -7.73 7.52
CA GLY A 97 -12.60 -6.44 7.83
C GLY A 97 -13.37 -5.89 6.64
N ALA A 98 -12.81 -5.97 5.43
CA ALA A 98 -13.49 -5.61 4.19
C ALA A 98 -14.78 -6.40 3.98
N TYR A 99 -14.77 -7.70 4.28
CA TYR A 99 -15.96 -8.56 4.17
C TYR A 99 -17.03 -8.22 5.20
N THR A 100 -16.65 -7.84 6.43
CA THR A 100 -17.60 -7.64 7.54
C THR A 100 -18.25 -6.25 7.52
N LEU A 101 -17.48 -5.20 7.24
CA LEU A 101 -17.94 -3.79 7.33
C LEU A 101 -17.69 -3.00 6.02
N GLY A 102 -17.36 -3.68 4.92
CA GLY A 102 -16.99 -3.03 3.67
C GLY A 102 -15.68 -2.25 3.78
N GLY A 103 -15.52 -1.18 2.99
CA GLY A 103 -14.29 -0.39 2.96
C GLY A 103 -13.86 0.19 4.32
N VAL A 104 -14.80 0.47 5.23
CA VAL A 104 -14.50 0.96 6.58
C VAL A 104 -13.82 -0.13 7.41
N GLY A 105 -14.26 -1.38 7.29
CA GLY A 105 -13.64 -2.50 7.99
C GLY A 105 -12.24 -2.83 7.47
N ALA A 106 -11.96 -2.58 6.18
CA ALA A 106 -10.62 -2.75 5.63
C ALA A 106 -9.60 -1.81 6.30
N ILE A 107 -9.97 -0.56 6.54
CA ILE A 107 -9.11 0.45 7.19
C ILE A 107 -8.89 0.11 8.67
N LEU A 108 -9.96 -0.28 9.37
CA LEU A 108 -9.92 -0.57 10.80
C LEU A 108 -9.29 -1.93 11.14
N ALA A 109 -9.21 -2.84 10.17
CA ALA A 109 -8.66 -4.18 10.35
C ALA A 109 -7.22 -4.16 10.87
N LEU A 110 -6.35 -3.29 10.35
CA LEU A 110 -4.96 -3.20 10.78
C LEU A 110 -4.80 -2.82 12.27
N PRO A 111 -5.38 -1.71 12.77
CA PRO A 111 -5.37 -1.38 14.19
C PRO A 111 -5.93 -2.50 15.08
N VAL A 112 -7.02 -3.15 14.63
CA VAL A 112 -7.65 -4.24 15.38
C VAL A 112 -6.74 -5.46 15.44
N ALA A 113 -6.14 -5.87 14.31
CA ALA A 113 -5.17 -6.96 14.26
C ALA A 113 -3.94 -6.69 15.13
N ALA A 114 -3.41 -5.46 15.08
CA ALA A 114 -2.29 -5.04 15.91
C ALA A 114 -2.64 -5.11 17.41
N THR A 115 -3.85 -4.70 17.78
CA THR A 115 -4.32 -4.76 19.17
C THR A 115 -4.49 -6.21 19.64
N VAL A 116 -5.10 -7.06 18.82
CA VAL A 116 -5.33 -8.48 19.14
C VAL A 116 -4.00 -9.22 19.28
N GLN A 117 -3.09 -9.04 18.34
CA GLN A 117 -1.74 -9.59 18.44
C GLN A 117 -0.99 -9.01 19.64
N GLY A 118 -1.21 -7.72 19.91
CA GLY A 118 -0.81 -6.97 21.11
C GLY A 118 -1.03 -7.77 22.38
N VAL A 119 -2.30 -8.01 22.62
CA VAL A 119 -2.81 -8.68 23.81
C VAL A 119 -2.37 -10.14 23.85
N LEU A 120 -2.42 -10.87 22.74
CA LEU A 120 -1.99 -12.26 22.66
C LEU A 120 -0.50 -12.43 22.99
N GLY A 121 0.35 -11.55 22.47
CA GLY A 121 1.78 -11.54 22.74
C GLY A 121 2.08 -11.29 24.22
N THR A 122 1.38 -10.34 24.85
CA THR A 122 1.51 -10.08 26.29
C THR A 122 1.04 -11.28 27.13
N ILE A 123 -0.08 -11.92 26.79
CA ILE A 123 -0.60 -13.08 27.54
C ILE A 123 0.34 -14.29 27.44
N ILE A 124 0.90 -14.55 26.26
CA ILE A 124 1.80 -15.69 26.04
C ILE A 124 3.16 -15.44 26.70
N SER A 125 3.68 -14.21 26.64
CA SER A 125 4.94 -13.85 27.30
C SER A 125 4.85 -13.92 28.82
N ASN A 126 3.68 -13.67 29.42
CA ASN A 126 3.47 -13.73 30.86
C ASN A 126 3.25 -15.16 31.40
N ARG A 127 3.27 -16.17 30.51
CA ARG A 127 3.20 -17.61 30.85
C ARG A 127 4.54 -18.34 30.76
N LYS A 128 5.64 -17.66 30.44
CA LYS A 128 7.02 -18.17 30.60
C LYS A 128 7.68 -17.52 31.81
#